data_AF-A0A953BEG5-F1
#
_entry.id   AF-A0A953BEG5-F1
#
_cell.length_a   1.000
_cell.length_b   1.000
_cell.length_c   1.000
_cell.angle_alpha   90.00
_cell.angle_beta   90.00
_cell.angle_gamma   90.00
#
_symmetry.space_group_name_H-M   'P 1'
#
loop_
_entity.id
_entity.type
_entity.pdbx_description
1 polymer ?
#
loop_
_entity_poly.entity_id
_entity_poly.type
_entity_poly.pdbx_seq_one_letter_code
_entity_poly.pdbx_strand_id
1 'polypeptide(L)'
;MILRRKLLVLAAGLVASLTMPSLGQPRGQQPAQSFEGKRNPKYVEWHNPKFVTLSARVHIQSYQERTMPTDRMPRVDYWDVQQASIVFPVLRETGSSEAEGHADPQAGPDEGVTSTLSFADREQPVSMRFIDQFPVGARYGHWRLGSQNSPMLRGRELELLVQIPMIVYRTRYHDEAAEQVDWPQGAWPPVAQSAFQPMSYVDHSPREGPYDLGPVRALLAEWTGSTDPAKWRQLKPAVLAKFLAGKVVEHVQLSGDGIGLNHRGQIESVMLSDIGRVAATGRASPFEMACLLAAVYREAGIPARTVIGVRAGRSDDLDFLRRGSRNRGELHAWVEWCLYDERDKSVTWVPVDPVEIRKSSSRMRRNYWTQPIRFFGTHDRLDTLAPMSFHFFPPTTVQSYSSSGSPGFWGWLVDPVTPEIAVQALQFSVGNTPVRAGQRRTPQPR
;
A
#
# COMPACT_ATOMS: atom_id res chain seq x y z
N MET A 1 -15.23 1.37 -77.46
CA MET A 1 -14.10 0.46 -77.18
C MET A 1 -13.34 1.02 -75.99
N ILE A 2 -13.66 0.60 -74.76
CA ILE A 2 -13.07 1.13 -73.52
C ILE A 2 -12.62 -0.07 -72.68
N LEU A 3 -11.31 -0.22 -72.52
CA LEU A 3 -10.66 -1.29 -71.77
C LEU A 3 -10.61 -0.92 -70.28
N ARG A 4 -11.27 -1.68 -69.40
CA ARG A 4 -11.11 -1.59 -67.94
C ARG A 4 -10.02 -2.56 -67.48
N ARG A 5 -8.92 -2.04 -66.93
CA ARG A 5 -7.93 -2.81 -66.16
C ARG A 5 -8.45 -3.08 -64.75
N LYS A 6 -8.45 -4.35 -64.34
CA LYS A 6 -8.60 -4.78 -62.93
C LYS A 6 -7.22 -4.78 -62.28
N LEU A 7 -7.06 -4.05 -61.17
CA LEU A 7 -5.93 -4.18 -60.27
C LEU A 7 -6.32 -5.14 -59.14
N LEU A 8 -5.59 -6.24 -59.01
CA LEU A 8 -5.70 -7.20 -57.91
C LEU A 8 -4.63 -6.79 -56.88
N VAL A 9 -5.05 -6.37 -55.68
CA VAL A 9 -4.14 -6.10 -54.56
C VAL A 9 -4.16 -7.33 -53.65
N LEU A 10 -3.05 -8.07 -53.63
CA LEU A 10 -2.78 -9.10 -52.64
C LEU A 10 -2.32 -8.41 -51.35
N ALA A 11 -3.13 -8.49 -50.30
CA ALA A 11 -2.73 -8.14 -48.94
C ALA A 11 -2.10 -9.37 -48.27
N ALA A 12 -0.77 -9.39 -48.17
CA ALA A 12 -0.06 -10.33 -47.32
C ALA A 12 -0.21 -9.87 -45.86
N GLY A 13 -0.98 -10.63 -45.07
CA GLY A 13 -1.15 -10.39 -43.64
C GLY A 13 0.12 -10.75 -42.87
N LEU A 14 0.85 -9.73 -42.42
CA LEU A 14 1.87 -9.88 -41.39
C LEU A 14 1.16 -9.92 -40.04
N VAL A 15 0.97 -11.11 -39.47
CA VAL A 15 0.54 -11.25 -38.07
C VAL A 15 1.77 -10.94 -37.22
N ALA A 16 1.92 -9.68 -36.81
CA ALA A 16 2.90 -9.30 -35.80
C ALA A 16 2.44 -9.92 -34.46
N SER A 17 3.19 -10.90 -33.98
CA SER A 17 3.02 -11.46 -32.64
C SER A 17 3.29 -10.37 -31.61
N LEU A 18 2.24 -9.66 -31.18
CA LEU A 18 2.29 -8.74 -30.06
C LEU A 18 2.47 -9.58 -28.78
N THR A 19 3.72 -9.86 -28.42
CA THR A 19 4.05 -10.27 -27.05
C THR A 19 3.61 -9.14 -26.14
N MET A 20 2.76 -9.46 -25.16
CA MET A 20 2.41 -8.50 -24.11
C MET A 20 3.66 -7.77 -23.64
N PRO A 21 3.62 -6.44 -23.44
CA PRO A 21 4.68 -5.78 -22.73
C PRO A 21 4.82 -6.52 -21.39
N SER A 22 5.92 -7.24 -21.22
CA SER A 22 6.38 -7.74 -19.93
C SER A 22 6.12 -6.61 -18.94
N LEU A 23 5.29 -6.84 -17.90
CA LEU A 23 5.04 -5.87 -16.82
C LEU A 23 6.36 -5.16 -16.57
N GLY A 24 6.45 -3.91 -17.03
CA GLY A 24 7.73 -3.29 -17.25
C GLY A 24 8.41 -3.21 -15.90
N GLN A 25 9.48 -3.97 -15.69
CA GLN A 25 10.35 -3.65 -14.57
C GLN A 25 10.80 -2.21 -14.83
N PRO A 26 10.59 -1.27 -13.90
CA PRO A 26 11.05 0.10 -14.07
C PRO A 26 12.52 0.05 -14.50
N ARG A 27 12.79 0.46 -15.74
CA ARG A 27 14.11 0.35 -16.36
C ARG A 27 15.11 1.09 -15.47
N GLY A 28 16.07 0.36 -14.90
CA GLY A 28 17.16 0.94 -14.11
C GLY A 28 17.02 0.84 -12.59
N GLN A 29 15.94 0.28 -12.04
CA GLN A 29 15.88 0.00 -10.60
C GLN A 29 16.57 -1.33 -10.28
N GLN A 30 17.72 -1.29 -9.60
CA GLN A 30 18.27 -2.48 -8.97
C GLN A 30 17.27 -2.99 -7.93
N PRO A 31 16.90 -4.28 -7.95
CA PRO A 31 16.02 -4.83 -6.94
C PRO A 31 16.63 -4.61 -5.56
N ALA A 32 15.82 -4.13 -4.61
CA ALA A 32 16.23 -4.08 -3.22
C ALA A 32 16.56 -5.51 -2.80
N GLN A 33 17.84 -5.81 -2.57
CA GLN A 33 18.23 -7.10 -2.00
C GLN A 33 17.52 -7.25 -0.65
N SER A 34 16.89 -8.40 -0.43
CA SER A 34 16.32 -8.73 0.88
C SER A 34 17.45 -8.64 1.91
N PHE A 35 17.30 -7.74 2.87
CA PHE A 35 18.30 -7.56 3.91
C PHE A 35 18.22 -8.74 4.88
N GLU A 36 19.25 -9.58 4.92
CA GLU A 36 19.35 -10.74 5.84
C GLU A 36 19.76 -10.36 7.27
N GLY A 37 19.75 -9.07 7.63
CA GLY A 37 20.14 -8.66 8.96
C GLY A 37 19.18 -9.19 10.04
N LYS A 38 19.75 -9.56 11.19
CA LYS A 38 18.96 -10.02 12.34
C LYS A 38 17.99 -8.91 12.74
N ARG A 39 16.69 -9.22 12.78
CA ARG A 39 15.68 -8.36 13.40
C ARG A 39 16.11 -8.12 14.84
N ASN A 40 16.18 -6.85 15.24
CA ASN A 40 16.69 -6.49 16.55
C ASN A 40 15.55 -5.99 17.46
N PRO A 41 15.07 -6.80 18.42
CA PRO A 41 14.06 -6.37 19.39
C PRO A 41 14.57 -5.27 20.33
N LYS A 42 15.86 -4.89 20.26
CA LYS A 42 16.49 -3.85 21.07
C LYS A 42 15.77 -2.50 21.04
N TYR A 43 15.17 -2.12 19.92
CA TYR A 43 14.50 -0.82 19.79
C TYR A 43 12.98 -0.91 19.75
N VAL A 44 12.44 -1.98 19.15
CA VAL A 44 11.00 -2.23 19.07
C VAL A 44 10.75 -3.68 19.48
N GLU A 45 10.09 -3.86 20.62
CA GLU A 45 9.65 -5.14 21.13
C GLU A 45 8.23 -5.46 20.61
N TRP A 46 8.05 -6.67 20.10
CA TRP A 46 6.75 -7.19 19.67
C TRP A 46 6.08 -7.99 20.78
N HIS A 47 4.84 -7.67 21.10
CA HIS A 47 4.08 -8.36 22.15
C HIS A 47 2.63 -8.59 21.72
N ASN A 48 1.94 -9.48 22.44
CA ASN A 48 0.54 -9.85 22.19
C ASN A 48 0.26 -10.26 20.73
N PRO A 49 0.92 -11.33 20.23
CA PRO A 49 0.72 -11.80 18.86
C PRO A 49 -0.75 -12.20 18.64
N LYS A 50 -1.31 -11.76 17.52
CA LYS A 50 -2.63 -12.22 17.03
C LYS A 50 -2.52 -12.75 15.62
N PHE A 51 -3.10 -13.92 15.40
CA PHE A 51 -3.18 -14.54 14.08
C PHE A 51 -4.45 -14.06 13.39
N VAL A 52 -4.28 -13.34 12.29
CA VAL A 52 -5.38 -12.76 11.53
C VAL A 52 -5.24 -13.10 10.06
N THR A 53 -6.38 -13.20 9.38
CA THR A 53 -6.44 -13.37 7.94
C THR A 53 -7.09 -12.12 7.36
N LEU A 54 -6.31 -11.35 6.60
CA LEU A 54 -6.83 -10.28 5.77
C LEU A 54 -7.48 -10.89 4.53
N SER A 55 -8.77 -10.65 4.32
CA SER A 55 -9.46 -10.96 3.07
C SER A 55 -9.70 -9.67 2.30
N ALA A 56 -9.18 -9.60 1.08
CA ALA A 56 -9.38 -8.50 0.16
C ALA A 56 -10.14 -9.00 -1.07
N ARG A 57 -11.28 -8.39 -1.35
CA ARG A 57 -12.05 -8.61 -2.57
C ARG A 57 -11.91 -7.39 -3.48
N VAL A 58 -11.33 -7.61 -4.64
CA VAL A 58 -11.29 -6.64 -5.75
C VAL A 58 -12.34 -7.06 -6.76
N HIS A 59 -13.32 -6.19 -6.97
CA HIS A 59 -14.40 -6.43 -7.92
C HIS A 59 -14.38 -5.33 -8.98
N ILE A 60 -14.34 -5.72 -10.25
CA ILE A 60 -14.34 -4.82 -11.40
C ILE A 60 -15.53 -5.20 -12.25
N GLN A 61 -16.32 -4.21 -12.66
CA GLN A 61 -17.45 -4.43 -13.56
C GLN A 61 -17.41 -3.42 -14.72
N SER A 62 -17.99 -3.80 -15.85
CA SER A 62 -18.18 -2.91 -16.98
C SER A 62 -19.03 -1.71 -16.57
N TYR A 63 -18.78 -0.57 -17.22
CA TYR A 63 -19.64 0.59 -17.04
C TYR A 63 -21.06 0.28 -17.52
N GLN A 64 -22.04 0.79 -16.78
CA GLN A 64 -23.45 0.70 -17.16
C GLN A 64 -24.03 2.10 -17.12
N GLU A 65 -24.53 2.56 -18.26
CA GLU A 65 -25.15 3.88 -18.37
C GLU A 65 -26.47 3.90 -17.57
N ARG A 66 -26.49 4.67 -16.47
CA ARG A 66 -27.61 4.69 -15.52
C ARG A 66 -28.70 5.69 -15.87
N THR A 67 -28.38 6.72 -16.62
CA THR A 67 -29.29 7.82 -16.93
C THR A 67 -29.52 7.84 -18.43
N MET A 68 -30.50 7.05 -18.85
CA MET A 68 -31.03 7.11 -20.21
C MET A 68 -32.36 7.88 -20.20
N PRO A 69 -32.67 8.64 -21.27
CA PRO A 69 -34.05 9.03 -21.56
C PRO A 69 -34.96 7.80 -21.57
N THR A 70 -36.24 7.97 -21.22
CA THR A 70 -37.24 6.89 -21.02
C THR A 70 -37.35 5.89 -22.19
N ASP A 71 -36.88 6.26 -23.38
CA ASP A 71 -37.01 5.48 -24.61
C ASP A 71 -35.78 4.63 -24.98
N ARG A 72 -34.75 4.52 -24.13
CA ARG A 72 -33.55 3.70 -24.43
C ARG A 72 -33.23 2.67 -23.37
N MET A 73 -32.95 1.44 -23.81
CA MET A 73 -32.41 0.38 -22.95
C MET A 73 -30.97 0.73 -22.50
N PRO A 74 -30.60 0.46 -21.24
CA PRO A 74 -29.23 0.63 -20.76
C PRO A 74 -28.24 -0.14 -21.63
N ARG A 75 -27.19 0.54 -22.07
CA ARG A 75 -26.07 -0.11 -22.73
C ARG A 75 -25.19 -0.79 -21.68
N VAL A 76 -24.95 -2.09 -21.87
CA VAL A 76 -24.05 -2.88 -21.04
C VAL A 76 -22.88 -3.27 -21.91
N ASP A 77 -21.70 -2.77 -21.57
CA ASP A 77 -20.48 -3.14 -22.26
C ASP A 77 -20.01 -4.53 -21.82
N TYR A 78 -19.41 -5.26 -22.75
CA TYR A 78 -18.76 -6.54 -22.52
C TYR A 78 -17.27 -6.40 -22.84
N TRP A 79 -16.46 -7.13 -22.09
CA TRP A 79 -15.04 -7.29 -22.34
C TRP A 79 -14.80 -8.63 -23.01
N ASP A 80 -13.96 -8.59 -24.05
CA ASP A 80 -13.36 -9.77 -24.65
C ASP A 80 -11.92 -9.86 -24.13
N VAL A 81 -11.68 -10.85 -23.27
CA VAL A 81 -10.44 -11.03 -22.50
C VAL A 81 -9.78 -12.32 -22.92
N GLN A 82 -8.61 -12.24 -23.54
CA GLN A 82 -7.78 -13.41 -23.81
C GLN A 82 -6.85 -13.70 -22.64
N GLN A 83 -6.26 -12.65 -22.08
CA GLN A 83 -5.43 -12.71 -20.89
C GLN A 83 -5.69 -11.50 -20.00
N ALA A 84 -5.57 -11.70 -18.69
CA ALA A 84 -5.53 -10.61 -17.74
C ALA A 84 -4.44 -10.85 -16.70
N SER A 85 -3.75 -9.78 -16.32
CA SER A 85 -2.78 -9.77 -15.23
C SER A 85 -3.32 -8.85 -14.16
N ILE A 86 -3.49 -9.34 -12.93
CA ILE A 86 -3.92 -8.55 -11.78
C ILE A 86 -2.78 -8.49 -10.79
N VAL A 87 -2.53 -7.31 -10.24
CA VAL A 87 -1.50 -7.06 -9.24
C VAL A 87 -2.17 -6.54 -7.98
N PHE A 88 -1.91 -7.20 -6.85
CA PHE A 88 -2.44 -6.83 -5.54
C PHE A 88 -1.32 -6.92 -4.48
N PRO A 89 -1.23 -5.97 -3.52
CA PRO A 89 -0.20 -5.96 -2.49
C PRO A 89 -0.25 -7.19 -1.58
N VAL A 90 0.91 -7.78 -1.30
CA VAL A 90 1.06 -8.90 -0.35
C VAL A 90 2.35 -8.69 0.43
N LEU A 91 2.28 -7.97 1.55
CA LEU A 91 3.47 -7.69 2.35
C LEU A 91 3.98 -8.95 3.07
N ARG A 92 5.30 -9.11 3.14
CA ARG A 92 5.95 -10.17 3.94
C ARG A 92 6.01 -9.80 5.42
N GLU A 93 6.39 -8.57 5.69
CA GLU A 93 6.63 -8.09 7.05
C GLU A 93 6.45 -6.57 7.12
N THR A 94 6.17 -6.08 8.31
CA THR A 94 6.25 -4.65 8.67
C THR A 94 6.97 -4.51 10.02
N GLY A 95 7.06 -3.29 10.56
CA GLY A 95 7.52 -3.06 11.92
C GLY A 95 6.62 -3.67 13.01
N SER A 96 5.46 -4.22 12.65
CA SER A 96 4.46 -4.77 13.59
C SER A 96 3.70 -6.00 13.09
N SER A 97 4.11 -6.63 11.98
CA SER A 97 3.46 -7.83 11.46
C SER A 97 4.39 -8.71 10.66
N GLU A 98 3.97 -9.96 10.45
CA GLU A 98 4.65 -10.93 9.60
C GLU A 98 3.62 -11.86 8.92
N ALA A 99 3.76 -12.10 7.62
CA ALA A 99 2.96 -13.10 6.91
C ALA A 99 3.30 -14.52 7.41
N GLU A 100 2.28 -15.37 7.62
CA GLU A 100 2.46 -16.65 8.31
C GLU A 100 3.46 -17.59 7.60
N GLY A 101 3.46 -17.62 6.27
CA GLY A 101 4.40 -18.43 5.49
C GLY A 101 5.81 -17.84 5.36
N HIS A 102 6.01 -16.57 5.70
CA HIS A 102 7.35 -15.97 5.62
C HIS A 102 8.29 -16.51 6.70
N ALA A 103 7.73 -16.94 7.83
CA ALA A 103 8.51 -17.49 8.93
C ALA A 103 8.86 -18.97 8.80
N ASP A 104 8.11 -19.70 7.99
CA ASP A 104 8.23 -21.15 7.86
C ASP A 104 9.06 -21.50 6.61
N PRO A 105 10.27 -22.08 6.76
CA PRO A 105 11.07 -22.55 5.63
C PRO A 105 10.39 -23.65 4.81
N GLN A 106 9.36 -24.31 5.37
CA GLN A 106 8.55 -25.32 4.69
C GLN A 106 7.34 -24.71 3.97
N ALA A 107 7.08 -23.41 4.11
CA ALA A 107 5.98 -22.77 3.41
C ALA A 107 6.15 -22.98 1.90
N GLY A 108 5.07 -23.41 1.25
CA GLY A 108 5.04 -23.53 -0.20
C GLY A 108 5.29 -22.18 -0.89
N PRO A 109 5.40 -22.17 -2.23
CA PRO A 109 5.69 -20.96 -3.00
C PRO A 109 4.70 -19.82 -2.77
N ASP A 110 3.50 -20.14 -2.28
CA ASP A 110 2.41 -19.20 -2.03
C ASP A 110 2.41 -18.58 -0.62
N GLU A 111 3.30 -19.02 0.28
CA GLU A 111 3.45 -18.51 1.64
C GLU A 111 2.12 -18.45 2.46
N GLY A 112 1.21 -19.39 2.20
CA GLY A 112 -0.10 -19.45 2.84
C GLY A 112 -1.16 -18.50 2.27
N VAL A 113 -0.81 -17.71 1.26
CA VAL A 113 -1.76 -16.84 0.55
C VAL A 113 -2.69 -17.72 -0.29
N THR A 114 -4.00 -17.59 -0.09
CA THR A 114 -5.01 -18.23 -0.93
C THR A 114 -5.71 -17.18 -1.77
N SER A 115 -6.19 -17.59 -2.94
CA SER A 115 -6.94 -16.69 -3.80
C SER A 115 -7.89 -17.44 -4.72
N THR A 116 -9.02 -16.81 -5.03
CA THR A 116 -9.91 -17.22 -6.12
C THR A 116 -10.07 -16.06 -7.09
N LEU A 117 -10.02 -16.36 -8.38
CA LEU A 117 -10.33 -15.41 -9.43
C LEU A 117 -11.56 -15.92 -10.19
N SER A 118 -12.60 -15.11 -10.28
CA SER A 118 -13.73 -15.38 -11.15
C SER A 118 -13.83 -14.33 -12.26
N PHE A 119 -14.28 -14.78 -13.42
CA PHE A 119 -14.60 -13.94 -14.56
C PHE A 119 -15.97 -14.35 -15.09
N ALA A 120 -16.89 -13.39 -15.24
CA ALA A 120 -18.28 -13.65 -15.61
C ALA A 120 -18.93 -14.75 -14.75
N ASP A 121 -18.84 -14.60 -13.43
CA ASP A 121 -19.37 -15.53 -12.41
C ASP A 121 -18.82 -16.96 -12.46
N ARG A 122 -17.74 -17.20 -13.21
CA ARG A 122 -17.08 -18.52 -13.30
C ARG A 122 -15.66 -18.42 -12.76
N GLU A 123 -15.35 -19.27 -11.80
CA GLU A 123 -13.98 -19.43 -11.32
C GLU A 123 -13.05 -19.82 -12.48
N GLN A 124 -11.91 -19.16 -12.54
CA GLN A 124 -10.92 -19.34 -13.60
C GLN A 124 -9.64 -19.96 -13.03
N PRO A 125 -8.98 -20.85 -13.78
CA PRO A 125 -7.65 -21.28 -13.42
C PRO A 125 -6.70 -20.09 -13.49
N VAL A 126 -5.95 -19.86 -12.42
CA VAL A 126 -4.97 -18.78 -12.32
C VAL A 126 -3.62 -19.30 -11.90
N SER A 127 -2.57 -18.71 -12.46
CA SER A 127 -1.22 -18.82 -11.90
C SER A 127 -0.95 -17.59 -11.03
N MET A 128 -0.54 -17.80 -9.79
CA MET A 128 -0.06 -16.74 -8.90
C MET A 128 1.46 -16.79 -8.80
N ARG A 129 2.09 -15.62 -8.81
CA ARG A 129 3.51 -15.48 -8.44
C ARG A 129 3.72 -14.18 -7.69
N PHE A 130 4.79 -14.11 -6.92
CA PHE A 130 5.17 -12.88 -6.25
C PHE A 130 6.17 -12.05 -7.06
N ILE A 131 6.12 -10.74 -6.84
CA ILE A 131 7.07 -9.76 -7.39
C ILE A 131 7.59 -8.91 -6.23
N ASP A 132 8.87 -9.08 -5.89
CA ASP A 132 9.49 -8.56 -4.65
C ASP A 132 10.49 -7.41 -4.90
N GLN A 133 10.55 -6.88 -6.12
CA GLN A 133 11.60 -5.97 -6.57
C GLN A 133 11.22 -4.50 -6.47
N PHE A 134 10.51 -4.13 -5.40
CA PHE A 134 10.02 -2.78 -5.22
C PHE A 134 10.69 -2.09 -4.03
N PRO A 135 10.70 -0.75 -4.01
CA PRO A 135 11.17 0.04 -2.88
C PRO A 135 10.62 -0.48 -1.56
N VAL A 136 11.40 -0.28 -0.50
CA VAL A 136 11.02 -0.54 0.90
C VAL A 136 10.60 -1.98 1.19
N GLY A 137 11.03 -2.94 0.37
CA GLY A 137 10.62 -4.34 0.50
C GLY A 137 9.14 -4.56 0.18
N ALA A 138 8.52 -3.67 -0.60
CA ALA A 138 7.16 -3.88 -1.07
C ALA A 138 7.08 -5.13 -1.95
N ARG A 139 5.99 -5.88 -1.80
CA ARG A 139 5.72 -7.12 -2.52
C ARG A 139 4.30 -7.13 -3.01
N TYR A 140 4.12 -7.69 -4.20
CA TYR A 140 2.82 -7.84 -4.83
C TYR A 140 2.64 -9.27 -5.31
N GLY A 141 1.44 -9.80 -5.10
CA GLY A 141 0.97 -10.97 -5.85
C GLY A 141 0.61 -10.55 -7.27
N HIS A 142 0.88 -11.43 -8.22
CA HIS A 142 0.56 -11.27 -9.62
C HIS A 142 -0.21 -12.50 -10.09
N TRP A 143 -1.51 -12.31 -10.31
CA TRP A 143 -2.44 -13.32 -10.79
C TRP A 143 -2.60 -13.19 -12.29
N ARG A 144 -2.35 -14.27 -13.02
CA ARG A 144 -2.54 -14.31 -14.47
C ARG A 144 -3.70 -15.22 -14.81
N LEU A 145 -4.65 -14.64 -15.53
CA LEU A 145 -5.75 -15.31 -16.21
C LEU A 145 -5.35 -15.56 -17.67
N GLY A 146 -5.52 -16.79 -18.13
CA GLY A 146 -5.31 -17.16 -19.53
C GLY A 146 -3.83 -17.13 -19.98
N SER A 147 -3.64 -17.42 -21.26
CA SER A 147 -2.36 -17.45 -21.97
C SER A 147 -2.58 -17.00 -23.43
N GLN A 148 -1.51 -16.86 -24.21
CA GLN A 148 -1.61 -16.46 -25.63
C GLN A 148 -2.44 -17.42 -26.48
N ASN A 149 -2.60 -18.67 -26.04
CA ASN A 149 -3.38 -19.69 -26.74
C ASN A 149 -4.72 -19.98 -26.06
N SER A 150 -5.08 -19.23 -25.02
CA SER A 150 -6.38 -19.39 -24.37
C SER A 150 -7.49 -18.86 -25.27
N PRO A 151 -8.69 -19.49 -25.23
CA PRO A 151 -9.85 -18.96 -25.93
C PRO A 151 -10.23 -17.59 -25.36
N MET A 152 -10.80 -16.74 -26.20
CA MET A 152 -11.33 -15.45 -25.78
C MET A 152 -12.47 -15.68 -24.77
N LEU A 153 -12.35 -15.09 -23.59
CA LEU A 153 -13.40 -15.08 -22.58
C LEU A 153 -14.23 -13.81 -22.76
N ARG A 154 -15.56 -13.95 -22.84
CA ARG A 154 -16.46 -12.80 -22.90
C ARG A 154 -17.20 -12.64 -21.59
N GLY A 155 -17.13 -11.45 -21.00
CA GLY A 155 -17.68 -11.18 -19.68
C GLY A 155 -17.87 -9.70 -19.41
N ARG A 156 -18.39 -9.37 -18.23
CA ARG A 156 -18.58 -7.98 -17.79
C ARG A 156 -18.07 -7.72 -16.38
N GLU A 157 -17.64 -8.76 -15.67
CA GLU A 157 -17.22 -8.67 -14.30
C GLU A 157 -16.04 -9.61 -14.05
N LEU A 158 -15.16 -9.13 -13.18
CA LEU A 158 -14.01 -9.85 -12.67
C LEU A 158 -13.98 -9.66 -11.16
N GLU A 159 -13.82 -10.75 -10.41
CA GLU A 159 -13.62 -10.70 -8.97
C GLU A 159 -12.36 -11.48 -8.60
N LEU A 160 -11.44 -10.80 -7.92
CA LEU A 160 -10.32 -11.43 -7.22
C LEU A 160 -10.59 -11.38 -5.72
N LEU A 161 -10.64 -12.54 -5.08
CA LEU A 161 -10.62 -12.68 -3.63
C LEU A 161 -9.23 -13.18 -3.21
N VAL A 162 -8.53 -12.42 -2.38
CA VAL A 162 -7.22 -12.77 -1.81
C VAL A 162 -7.36 -12.91 -0.31
N GLN A 163 -6.78 -13.96 0.28
CA GLN A 163 -6.67 -14.13 1.72
C GLN A 163 -5.20 -14.25 2.13
N ILE A 164 -4.77 -13.38 3.04
CA ILE A 164 -3.38 -13.25 3.48
C ILE A 164 -3.35 -13.55 4.99
N PRO A 165 -2.92 -14.75 5.41
CA PRO A 165 -2.71 -15.05 6.81
C PRO A 165 -1.44 -14.35 7.32
N MET A 166 -1.55 -13.71 8.48
CA MET A 166 -0.45 -12.98 9.10
C MET A 166 -0.56 -12.98 10.62
N ILE A 167 0.55 -12.68 11.26
CA ILE A 167 0.65 -12.40 12.69
C ILE A 167 0.83 -10.90 12.84
N VAL A 168 -0.02 -10.27 13.64
CA VAL A 168 0.07 -8.84 13.98
C VAL A 168 0.40 -8.70 15.46
N TYR A 169 1.18 -7.68 15.79
CA TYR A 169 1.73 -7.47 17.12
C TYR A 169 1.40 -6.07 17.61
N ARG A 170 1.32 -5.93 18.94
CA ARG A 170 1.55 -4.63 19.57
C ARG A 170 3.03 -4.38 19.62
N THR A 171 3.41 -3.12 19.59
CA THR A 171 4.81 -2.71 19.63
C THR A 171 5.09 -1.90 20.88
N ARG A 172 6.26 -2.10 21.48
CA ARG A 172 6.81 -1.28 22.56
C ARG A 172 8.15 -0.74 22.11
N TYR A 173 8.31 0.57 22.16
CA TYR A 173 9.52 1.26 21.73
C TYR A 173 10.42 1.55 22.93
N HIS A 174 11.71 1.33 22.76
CA HIS A 174 12.74 1.61 23.75
C HIS A 174 13.40 2.94 23.44
N ASP A 175 12.72 4.03 23.80
CA ASP A 175 13.13 5.41 23.50
C ASP A 175 14.58 5.69 23.91
N GLU A 176 14.95 5.36 25.14
CA GLU A 176 16.30 5.62 25.69
C GLU A 176 17.39 4.93 24.85
N ALA A 177 17.18 3.69 24.44
CA ALA A 177 18.15 2.93 23.63
C ALA A 177 18.24 3.50 22.21
N ALA A 178 17.10 3.84 21.61
CA ALA A 178 17.06 4.38 20.25
C ALA A 178 17.66 5.78 20.14
N GLU A 179 17.57 6.60 21.19
CA GLU A 179 18.18 7.93 21.25
C GLU A 179 19.72 7.89 21.32
N GLN A 180 20.32 6.74 21.64
CA GLN A 180 21.77 6.55 21.61
C GLN A 180 22.33 6.16 20.24
N VAL A 181 21.46 5.96 19.24
CA VAL A 181 21.86 5.55 17.89
C VAL A 181 22.28 6.77 17.09
N ASP A 182 23.47 6.71 16.52
CA ASP A 182 24.03 7.75 15.66
C ASP A 182 23.44 7.71 14.25
N TRP A 183 23.60 8.79 13.50
CA TRP A 183 23.42 8.72 12.05
C TRP A 183 24.43 7.74 11.44
N PRO A 184 24.06 7.00 10.37
CA PRO A 184 25.03 6.17 9.66
C PRO A 184 26.19 7.03 9.15
N GLN A 185 27.41 6.52 9.30
CA GLN A 185 28.60 7.20 8.75
C GLN A 185 28.67 7.09 7.23
N GLY A 186 28.07 6.04 6.67
CA GLY A 186 27.99 5.78 5.24
C GLY A 186 26.57 5.85 4.66
N ALA A 187 26.36 5.15 3.55
CA ALA A 187 25.03 4.99 2.96
C ALA A 187 24.12 4.15 3.86
N TRP A 188 22.81 4.37 3.76
CA TRP A 188 21.84 3.52 4.41
C TRP A 188 21.92 2.08 3.85
N PRO A 189 21.56 1.05 4.65
CA PRO A 189 21.40 -0.31 4.13
C PRO A 189 20.49 -0.35 2.90
N PRO A 190 20.70 -1.27 1.93
CA PRO A 190 19.99 -1.24 0.64
C PRO A 190 18.46 -1.12 0.75
N VAL A 191 17.83 -1.87 1.65
CA VAL A 191 16.38 -1.80 1.89
C VAL A 191 15.94 -0.43 2.41
N ALA A 192 16.69 0.17 3.33
CA ALA A 192 16.41 1.50 3.86
C ALA A 192 16.71 2.57 2.81
N GLN A 193 17.83 2.48 2.10
CA GLN A 193 18.18 3.38 1.01
C GLN A 193 17.12 3.38 -0.11
N SER A 194 16.54 2.21 -0.39
CA SER A 194 15.45 2.10 -1.37
C SER A 194 14.21 2.90 -0.98
N ALA A 195 14.04 3.27 0.30
CA ALA A 195 12.98 4.18 0.71
C ALA A 195 13.05 5.46 -0.11
N PHE A 196 14.21 6.10 -0.27
CA PHE A 196 14.32 7.36 -1.00
C PHE A 196 13.99 7.30 -2.51
N GLN A 197 13.67 6.12 -3.07
CA GLN A 197 13.13 6.04 -4.41
C GLN A 197 11.71 6.65 -4.45
N PRO A 198 11.28 7.24 -5.59
CA PRO A 198 9.97 7.86 -5.70
C PRO A 198 8.83 6.91 -5.31
N MET A 199 8.00 7.33 -4.35
CA MET A 199 6.82 6.62 -3.88
C MET A 199 5.55 7.29 -4.42
N SER A 200 4.64 6.49 -4.97
CA SER A 200 3.35 6.97 -5.49
C SER A 200 2.52 7.62 -4.37
N TYR A 201 1.99 8.81 -4.65
CA TYR A 201 1.22 9.68 -3.76
C TYR A 201 1.99 10.26 -2.56
N VAL A 202 3.31 10.07 -2.51
CA VAL A 202 4.20 10.80 -1.60
C VAL A 202 5.08 11.76 -2.40
N ASP A 203 5.75 11.24 -3.43
CA ASP A 203 6.68 12.02 -4.26
C ASP A 203 6.10 12.35 -5.65
N HIS A 204 5.13 11.57 -6.12
CA HIS A 204 4.54 11.75 -7.45
C HIS A 204 3.13 11.16 -7.56
N SER A 205 2.33 11.66 -8.49
CA SER A 205 1.11 11.04 -8.97
C SER A 205 1.42 10.09 -10.13
N PRO A 206 0.92 8.84 -10.16
CA PRO A 206 1.05 7.95 -11.31
C PRO A 206 0.51 8.56 -12.63
N ARG A 207 -0.42 9.52 -12.53
CA ARG A 207 -1.06 10.18 -13.68
C ARG A 207 -0.43 11.53 -14.03
N GLU A 208 -0.10 12.33 -13.01
CA GLU A 208 0.28 13.74 -13.21
C GLU A 208 1.81 13.95 -13.14
N GLY A 209 2.56 12.94 -12.69
CA GLY A 209 4.02 13.02 -12.55
C GLY A 209 4.46 13.53 -11.17
N PRO A 210 5.70 14.02 -11.04
CA PRO A 210 6.30 14.40 -9.75
C PRO A 210 5.59 15.58 -9.11
N TYR A 211 5.45 15.55 -7.78
CA TYR A 211 4.89 16.65 -7.00
C TYR A 211 5.93 17.75 -6.73
N ASP A 212 5.46 18.96 -6.44
CA ASP A 212 6.30 20.02 -5.89
C ASP A 212 6.49 19.82 -4.37
N LEU A 213 7.66 19.33 -3.98
CA LEU A 213 8.03 19.17 -2.57
C LEU A 213 8.65 20.43 -1.94
N GLY A 214 8.66 21.57 -2.65
CA GLY A 214 9.10 22.87 -2.13
C GLY A 214 8.43 23.26 -0.81
N PRO A 215 7.09 23.17 -0.70
CA PRO A 215 6.37 23.43 0.55
C PRO A 215 6.79 22.50 1.71
N VAL A 216 7.10 21.22 1.43
CA VAL A 216 7.58 20.27 2.46
C VAL A 216 8.95 20.70 2.98
N ARG A 217 9.87 21.09 2.09
CA ARG A 217 11.19 21.63 2.46
C ARG A 217 11.08 22.94 3.23
N ALA A 218 10.12 23.80 2.89
CA ALA A 218 9.87 25.05 3.61
C ALA A 218 9.44 24.78 5.06
N LEU A 219 8.53 23.82 5.30
CA LEU A 219 8.14 23.41 6.65
C LEU A 219 9.33 22.84 7.43
N LEU A 220 10.12 21.96 6.80
CA LEU A 220 11.32 21.41 7.43
C LEU A 220 12.29 22.54 7.85
N ALA A 221 12.49 23.52 6.98
CA ALA A 221 13.37 24.64 7.25
C ALA A 221 12.84 25.57 8.35
N GLU A 222 11.54 25.83 8.36
CA GLU A 222 10.86 26.60 9.41
C GLU A 222 11.01 25.89 10.76
N TRP A 223 10.68 24.60 10.85
CA TRP A 223 10.68 23.86 12.10
C TRP A 223 12.08 23.66 12.68
N THR A 224 13.08 23.48 11.81
CA THR A 224 14.47 23.28 12.23
C THR A 224 15.26 24.59 12.34
N GLY A 225 14.71 25.71 11.87
CA GLY A 225 15.38 27.02 11.83
C GLY A 225 16.56 27.10 10.86
N SER A 226 16.63 26.23 9.85
CA SER A 226 17.74 26.12 8.92
C SER A 226 17.31 25.47 7.62
N THR A 227 17.94 25.80 6.49
CA THR A 227 17.82 25.02 5.24
C THR A 227 18.97 24.01 5.06
N ASP A 228 19.98 24.09 5.93
CA ASP A 228 21.17 23.23 5.91
C ASP A 228 20.92 21.93 6.70
N PRO A 229 20.95 20.76 6.04
CA PRO A 229 20.77 19.46 6.68
C PRO A 229 21.78 19.15 7.77
N ALA A 230 23.00 19.69 7.70
CA ALA A 230 24.01 19.47 8.72
C ALA A 230 23.57 20.00 10.09
N LYS A 231 22.73 21.05 10.14
CA LYS A 231 22.27 21.64 11.41
C LYS A 231 21.25 20.76 12.11
N TRP A 232 20.22 20.28 11.41
CA TRP A 232 19.22 19.41 12.08
C TRP A 232 19.72 17.98 12.28
N ARG A 233 20.71 17.51 11.50
CA ARG A 233 21.41 16.24 11.76
C ARG A 233 22.29 16.25 13.01
N GLN A 234 22.44 17.39 13.69
CA GLN A 234 23.02 17.43 15.04
C GLN A 234 22.13 16.68 16.05
N LEU A 235 20.82 16.61 15.81
CA LEU A 235 19.92 15.72 16.54
C LEU A 235 20.12 14.29 16.06
N LYS A 236 20.07 13.33 16.99
CA LYS A 236 20.08 11.90 16.66
C LYS A 236 18.84 11.53 15.84
N PRO A 237 18.89 10.51 14.96
CA PRO A 237 17.78 10.15 14.08
C PRO A 237 16.45 9.96 14.81
N ALA A 238 16.45 9.23 15.95
CA ALA A 238 15.24 9.00 16.74
C ALA A 238 14.64 10.28 17.31
N VAL A 239 15.49 11.20 17.79
CA VAL A 239 15.07 12.49 18.35
C VAL A 239 14.49 13.39 17.26
N LEU A 240 15.16 13.44 16.10
CA LEU A 240 14.68 14.21 14.94
C LEU A 240 13.35 13.64 14.43
N ALA A 241 13.22 12.31 14.33
CA ALA A 241 11.98 11.66 13.90
C ALA A 241 10.81 12.02 14.83
N LYS A 242 11.00 11.92 16.15
CA LYS A 242 9.96 12.33 17.12
C LYS A 242 9.58 13.79 16.95
N PHE A 243 10.58 14.68 16.86
CA PHE A 243 10.36 16.10 16.66
C PHE A 243 9.55 16.39 15.39
N LEU A 244 9.91 15.78 14.25
CA LEU A 244 9.18 15.99 13.00
C LEU A 244 7.76 15.40 13.04
N ALA A 245 7.56 14.23 13.67
CA ALA A 245 6.22 13.67 13.88
C ALA A 245 5.31 14.62 14.66
N GLY A 246 5.80 15.16 15.78
CA GLY A 246 5.02 16.10 16.57
C GLY A 246 4.71 17.39 15.81
N LYS A 247 5.64 17.89 14.98
CA LYS A 247 5.41 19.06 14.13
C LYS A 247 4.33 18.83 13.07
N VAL A 248 4.34 17.68 12.40
CA VAL A 248 3.27 17.30 11.47
C VAL A 248 1.93 17.19 12.20
N VAL A 249 1.92 16.61 13.41
CA VAL A 249 0.73 16.52 14.27
C VAL A 249 0.14 17.88 14.60
N GLU A 250 0.98 18.87 14.94
CA GLU A 250 0.53 20.23 15.25
C GLU A 250 0.05 20.98 14.01
N HIS A 251 0.74 20.79 12.87
CA HIS A 251 0.50 21.49 11.61
C HIS A 251 -0.80 21.06 10.94
N VAL A 252 -1.07 19.76 10.88
CA VAL A 252 -2.17 19.21 10.08
C VAL A 252 -3.48 19.22 10.85
N GLN A 253 -4.52 19.79 10.27
CA GLN A 253 -5.91 19.64 10.66
C GLN A 253 -6.60 18.58 9.79
N LEU A 254 -7.17 17.57 10.45
CA LEU A 254 -7.86 16.49 9.75
C LEU A 254 -9.18 16.99 9.13
N SER A 255 -9.41 16.62 7.87
CA SER A 255 -10.62 16.94 7.11
C SER A 255 -11.01 15.77 6.21
N GLY A 256 -12.28 15.37 6.26
CA GLY A 256 -12.77 14.18 5.57
C GLY A 256 -12.15 12.87 6.11
N ASP A 257 -12.54 11.75 5.51
CA ASP A 257 -11.99 10.42 5.79
C ASP A 257 -10.94 9.98 4.75
N GLY A 258 -10.88 10.65 3.60
CA GLY A 258 -9.99 10.28 2.49
C GLY A 258 -10.45 9.03 1.74
N ILE A 259 -11.70 8.58 1.91
CA ILE A 259 -12.23 7.38 1.25
C ILE A 259 -13.15 7.77 0.10
N GLY A 260 -12.83 7.33 -1.10
CA GLY A 260 -13.72 7.40 -2.26
C GLY A 260 -14.69 6.23 -2.23
N LEU A 261 -15.98 6.51 -2.21
CA LEU A 261 -17.04 5.50 -2.28
C LEU A 261 -17.71 5.54 -3.66
N ASN A 262 -17.98 4.36 -4.22
CA ASN A 262 -18.81 4.27 -5.40
C ASN A 262 -20.30 4.53 -5.05
N HIS A 263 -21.15 4.59 -6.07
CA HIS A 263 -22.59 4.81 -5.91
C HIS A 263 -23.33 3.74 -5.06
N ARG A 264 -22.70 2.59 -4.77
CA ARG A 264 -23.23 1.54 -3.88
C ARG A 264 -22.69 1.66 -2.45
N GLY A 265 -21.94 2.72 -2.15
CA GLY A 265 -21.27 2.93 -0.87
C GLY A 265 -20.15 1.92 -0.61
N GLN A 266 -19.59 1.28 -1.64
CA GLN A 266 -18.41 0.43 -1.50
C GLN A 266 -17.15 1.27 -1.73
N ILE A 267 -16.05 0.88 -1.09
CA ILE A 267 -14.77 1.59 -1.26
C ILE A 267 -14.35 1.43 -2.72
N GLU A 268 -14.10 2.54 -3.40
CA GLU A 268 -13.56 2.56 -4.76
C GLU A 268 -12.07 2.90 -4.71
N SER A 269 -11.67 3.84 -3.86
CA SER A 269 -10.30 4.36 -3.83
C SER A 269 -9.99 5.12 -2.54
N VAL A 270 -8.74 5.53 -2.35
CA VAL A 270 -8.33 6.51 -1.33
C VAL A 270 -8.10 7.86 -2.01
N MET A 271 -8.84 8.89 -1.62
CA MET A 271 -8.68 10.23 -2.17
C MET A 271 -7.43 10.90 -1.58
N LEU A 272 -6.46 11.18 -2.43
CA LEU A 272 -5.18 11.80 -2.07
C LEU A 272 -4.93 13.03 -2.94
N SER A 273 -4.60 14.13 -2.30
CA SER A 273 -4.15 15.38 -2.90
C SER A 273 -2.63 15.38 -3.04
N ASP A 274 -2.12 16.34 -3.80
CA ASP A 274 -0.70 16.69 -3.83
C ASP A 274 -0.19 17.01 -2.41
N ILE A 275 0.88 16.33 -1.99
CA ILE A 275 1.49 16.50 -0.66
C ILE A 275 2.09 17.89 -0.48
N GLY A 276 2.55 18.55 -1.54
CA GLY A 276 2.96 19.96 -1.50
C GLY A 276 1.80 20.88 -1.11
N ARG A 277 0.59 20.61 -1.62
CA ARG A 277 -0.63 21.33 -1.22
C ARG A 277 -1.02 21.03 0.23
N VAL A 278 -0.91 19.79 0.67
CA VAL A 278 -1.19 19.40 2.06
C VAL A 278 -0.23 20.11 3.01
N ALA A 279 1.06 20.15 2.67
CA ALA A 279 2.08 20.89 3.41
C ALA A 279 1.77 22.40 3.47
N ALA A 280 1.41 23.02 2.36
CA ALA A 280 1.11 24.46 2.33
C ALA A 280 -0.16 24.84 3.10
N THR A 281 -1.20 24.00 3.05
CA THR A 281 -2.52 24.34 3.61
C THR A 281 -2.74 23.83 5.04
N GLY A 282 -1.97 22.81 5.47
CA GLY A 282 -2.16 22.15 6.75
C GLY A 282 -3.51 21.44 6.87
N ARG A 283 -4.21 21.13 5.77
CA ARG A 283 -5.48 20.38 5.78
C ARG A 283 -5.28 19.06 5.05
N ALA A 284 -5.66 17.96 5.70
CA ALA A 284 -5.41 16.63 5.18
C ALA A 284 -6.46 15.61 5.65
N SER A 285 -6.71 14.57 4.87
CA SER A 285 -7.30 13.33 5.36
C SER A 285 -6.31 12.56 6.26
N PRO A 286 -6.76 11.53 7.00
CA PRO A 286 -5.86 10.65 7.75
C PRO A 286 -4.74 10.03 6.91
N PHE A 287 -5.03 9.65 5.66
CA PHE A 287 -4.06 9.06 4.73
C PHE A 287 -3.02 10.08 4.26
N GLU A 288 -3.48 11.29 3.91
CA GLU A 288 -2.60 12.39 3.49
C GLU A 288 -1.69 12.85 4.64
N MET A 289 -2.16 12.81 5.89
CA MET A 289 -1.32 13.11 7.06
C MET A 289 -0.16 12.11 7.21
N ALA A 290 -0.42 10.82 7.01
CA ALA A 290 0.63 9.80 6.98
C ALA A 290 1.59 10.01 5.80
N CYS A 291 1.08 10.36 4.61
CA CYS A 291 1.91 10.68 3.45
C CYS A 291 2.81 11.90 3.68
N LEU A 292 2.27 12.98 4.28
CA LEU A 292 3.05 14.17 4.63
C LEU A 292 4.16 13.84 5.62
N LEU A 293 3.87 13.04 6.66
CA LEU A 293 4.91 12.63 7.60
C LEU A 293 6.01 11.82 6.92
N ALA A 294 5.65 10.88 6.04
CA ALA A 294 6.63 10.14 5.25
C ALA A 294 7.48 11.08 4.38
N ALA A 295 6.87 12.04 3.67
CA ALA A 295 7.57 13.04 2.87
C ALA A 295 8.55 13.88 3.72
N VAL A 296 8.10 14.37 4.88
CA VAL A 296 8.93 15.16 5.80
C VAL A 296 10.15 14.36 6.28
N TYR A 297 9.96 13.08 6.66
CA TYR A 297 11.08 12.23 7.03
C TYR A 297 12.09 12.05 5.89
N ARG A 298 11.59 11.79 4.68
CA ARG A 298 12.43 11.57 3.50
C ARG A 298 13.24 12.81 3.13
N GLU A 299 12.62 13.99 3.13
CA GLU A 299 13.30 15.28 2.90
C GLU A 299 14.30 15.60 4.03
N ALA A 300 14.07 15.13 5.26
CA ALA A 300 15.03 15.21 6.35
C ALA A 300 16.20 14.21 6.24
N GLY A 301 16.14 13.28 5.28
CA GLY A 301 17.12 12.20 5.09
C GLY A 301 16.92 10.98 5.98
N ILE A 302 15.72 10.83 6.56
CA ILE A 302 15.31 9.64 7.32
C ILE A 302 14.53 8.71 6.38
N PRO A 303 14.98 7.45 6.18
CA PRO A 303 14.25 6.51 5.36
C PRO A 303 12.89 6.22 5.98
N ALA A 304 11.83 6.44 5.21
CA ALA A 304 10.47 6.24 5.68
C ALA A 304 9.56 5.72 4.57
N ARG A 305 8.56 4.94 4.98
CA ARG A 305 7.50 4.39 4.13
C ARG A 305 6.14 4.59 4.77
N THR A 306 5.13 4.84 3.95
CA THR A 306 3.73 4.74 4.40
C THR A 306 3.39 3.26 4.54
N VAL A 307 2.57 2.91 5.53
CA VAL A 307 1.97 1.59 5.67
C VAL A 307 0.46 1.76 5.72
N ILE A 308 -0.24 0.98 4.89
CA ILE A 308 -1.69 0.95 4.82
C ILE A 308 -2.13 -0.41 5.34
N GLY A 309 -3.09 -0.42 6.26
CA GLY A 309 -3.68 -1.62 6.81
C GLY A 309 -5.18 -1.52 6.97
N VAL A 310 -5.78 -2.65 7.32
CA VAL A 310 -7.21 -2.80 7.58
C VAL A 310 -7.40 -3.13 9.04
N ARG A 311 -8.25 -2.38 9.73
CA ARG A 311 -8.61 -2.68 11.11
C ARG A 311 -9.55 -3.87 11.18
N ALA A 312 -9.23 -4.84 12.04
CA ALA A 312 -10.14 -5.89 12.43
C ALA A 312 -11.37 -5.29 13.11
N GLY A 313 -12.56 -5.67 12.63
CA GLY A 313 -13.80 -5.32 13.29
C GLY A 313 -13.80 -5.89 14.71
N ARG A 314 -14.33 -5.14 15.68
CA ARG A 314 -14.55 -5.67 17.03
C ARG A 314 -15.66 -6.73 16.94
N SER A 315 -15.36 -7.98 17.33
CA SER A 315 -16.39 -9.02 17.44
C SER A 315 -17.38 -8.75 18.58
N ASP A 316 -16.96 -7.93 19.57
CA ASP A 316 -17.68 -7.77 20.83
C ASP A 316 -18.73 -6.65 20.82
N ASP A 317 -18.85 -5.89 19.73
CA ASP A 317 -19.94 -4.94 19.59
C ASP A 317 -21.22 -5.69 19.24
N LEU A 318 -22.00 -6.00 20.27
CA LEU A 318 -23.41 -6.46 20.24
C LEU A 318 -24.34 -5.51 19.42
N ASP A 319 -23.79 -4.44 18.85
CA ASP A 319 -24.42 -3.49 17.93
C ASP A 319 -24.54 -4.01 16.49
N PHE A 320 -24.34 -5.31 16.22
CA PHE A 320 -24.60 -5.97 14.92
C PHE A 320 -26.02 -5.67 14.37
N LEU A 321 -27.00 -5.41 15.25
CA LEU A 321 -28.37 -5.06 14.86
C LEU A 321 -28.55 -3.59 14.43
N ARG A 322 -27.55 -2.72 14.63
CA ARG A 322 -27.55 -1.38 14.03
C ARG A 322 -27.15 -1.50 12.55
N ARG A 323 -28.14 -1.92 11.74
CA ARG A 323 -28.11 -1.97 10.27
C ARG A 323 -27.75 -0.59 9.72
N GLY A 324 -26.46 -0.35 9.51
CA GLY A 324 -25.98 0.91 8.95
C GLY A 324 -24.47 1.06 9.02
N SER A 325 -23.75 0.39 8.12
CA SER A 325 -22.50 0.92 7.56
C SER A 325 -21.19 0.91 8.38
N ARG A 326 -21.07 0.30 9.57
CA ARG A 326 -19.83 0.49 10.39
C ARG A 326 -18.85 -0.68 10.59
N ASN A 327 -19.18 -1.90 10.16
CA ASN A 327 -18.27 -3.05 10.33
C ASN A 327 -17.53 -3.49 9.05
N ARG A 328 -17.45 -2.63 8.02
CA ARG A 328 -16.57 -2.86 6.87
C ARG A 328 -15.16 -2.45 7.29
N GLY A 329 -14.15 -3.30 7.04
CA GLY A 329 -12.79 -3.10 7.51
C GLY A 329 -12.32 -1.65 7.32
N GLU A 330 -12.07 -0.95 8.42
CA GLU A 330 -11.68 0.46 8.41
C GLU A 330 -10.24 0.53 7.89
N LEU A 331 -10.05 1.15 6.73
CA LEU A 331 -8.72 1.42 6.21
C LEU A 331 -8.02 2.43 7.11
N HIS A 332 -6.75 2.17 7.39
CA HIS A 332 -5.93 2.99 8.28
C HIS A 332 -4.53 3.11 7.68
N ALA A 333 -3.89 4.26 7.88
CA ALA A 333 -2.52 4.48 7.42
C ALA A 333 -1.64 5.05 8.52
N TRP A 334 -0.40 4.60 8.56
CA TRP A 334 0.66 5.07 9.45
C TRP A 334 1.97 5.15 8.68
N VAL A 335 3.04 5.55 9.35
CA VAL A 335 4.39 5.64 8.77
C VAL A 335 5.31 4.70 9.51
N GLU A 336 6.23 4.05 8.80
CA GLU A 336 7.38 3.39 9.41
C GLU A 336 8.64 4.09 8.96
N TRP A 337 9.50 4.45 9.91
CA TRP A 337 10.82 4.99 9.62
C TRP A 337 11.92 4.01 10.04
N CYS A 338 13.04 4.03 9.33
CA CYS A 338 14.14 3.11 9.56
C CYS A 338 15.12 3.68 10.58
N LEU A 339 15.30 2.97 11.69
CA LEU A 339 16.43 3.13 12.60
C LEU A 339 17.49 2.09 12.23
N TYR A 340 18.69 2.55 11.86
CA TYR A 340 19.82 1.67 11.56
C TYR A 340 20.89 1.85 12.63
N ASP A 341 21.16 0.79 13.40
CA ASP A 341 22.32 0.74 14.30
C ASP A 341 23.50 0.10 13.57
N GLU A 342 24.47 0.92 13.19
CA GLU A 342 25.68 0.51 12.47
C GLU A 342 26.58 -0.42 13.31
N ARG A 343 26.50 -0.34 14.66
CA ARG A 343 27.30 -1.18 15.58
C ARG A 343 26.89 -2.64 15.48
N ASP A 344 25.57 -2.88 15.42
CA ASP A 344 24.97 -4.21 15.35
C ASP A 344 24.58 -4.61 13.91
N LYS A 345 24.75 -3.70 12.95
CA LYS A 345 24.25 -3.81 11.57
C LYS A 345 22.76 -4.20 11.52
N SER A 346 21.97 -3.64 12.42
CA SER A 346 20.54 -3.98 12.54
C SER A 346 19.65 -2.87 11.98
N VAL A 347 18.62 -3.28 11.23
CA VAL A 347 17.57 -2.40 10.72
C VAL A 347 16.30 -2.63 11.53
N THR A 348 15.71 -1.56 12.05
CA THR A 348 14.43 -1.59 12.75
C THR A 348 13.48 -0.57 12.12
N TRP A 349 12.34 -1.04 11.62
CA TRP A 349 11.24 -0.18 11.17
C TRP A 349 10.37 0.20 12.37
N VAL A 350 10.39 1.48 12.73
CA VAL A 350 9.66 2.01 13.89
C VAL A 350 8.32 2.59 13.42
N PRO A 351 7.17 2.01 13.83
CA PRO A 351 5.87 2.49 13.41
C PRO A 351 5.49 3.79 14.12
N VAL A 352 4.93 4.75 13.40
CA VAL A 352 4.47 6.05 13.89
C VAL A 352 3.10 6.33 13.30
N ASP A 353 2.10 6.45 14.17
CA ASP A 353 0.72 6.75 13.76
C ASP A 353 0.39 8.22 14.06
N PRO A 354 0.61 9.15 13.12
CA PRO A 354 0.38 10.57 13.36
C PRO A 354 -1.10 10.89 13.63
N VAL A 355 -2.01 10.05 13.13
CA VAL A 355 -3.46 10.25 13.30
C VAL A 355 -3.87 9.94 14.73
N GLU A 356 -3.41 8.82 15.30
CA GLU A 356 -3.70 8.47 16.70
C GLU A 356 -2.93 9.35 17.70
N ILE A 357 -1.71 9.81 17.37
CA ILE A 357 -1.03 10.86 18.16
C ILE A 357 -1.91 12.11 18.21
N ARG A 358 -2.40 12.58 17.06
CA ARG A 358 -3.24 13.78 16.97
C ARG A 358 -4.57 13.63 17.71
N LYS A 359 -5.23 12.47 17.61
CA LYS A 359 -6.45 12.16 18.37
C LYS A 359 -6.20 12.22 19.88
N SER A 360 -5.00 11.87 20.33
CA SER A 360 -4.60 11.95 21.73
C SER A 360 -4.26 13.37 22.16
N SER A 361 -3.61 14.15 21.29
CA SER A 361 -3.34 15.57 21.51
C SER A 361 -3.11 16.31 20.19
N SER A 362 -3.80 17.44 20.01
CA SER A 362 -3.58 18.34 18.86
C SER A 362 -2.40 19.30 19.04
N ARG A 363 -1.84 19.38 20.26
CA ARG A 363 -0.66 20.20 20.60
C ARG A 363 0.32 19.34 21.38
N MET A 364 1.59 19.36 21.00
CA MET A 364 2.59 18.57 21.70
C MET A 364 3.03 19.29 22.97
N ARG A 365 3.37 18.52 24.01
CA ARG A 365 3.92 19.08 25.26
C ARG A 365 5.27 19.72 24.99
N ARG A 366 5.72 20.66 25.82
CA ARG A 366 7.09 21.18 25.69
C ARG A 366 8.11 20.04 25.84
N ASN A 367 9.14 20.03 24.98
CA ASN A 367 10.20 19.01 24.96
C ASN A 367 9.68 17.57 24.78
N TYR A 368 8.54 17.39 24.10
CA TYR A 368 7.96 16.06 23.84
C TYR A 368 8.91 15.11 23.12
N TRP A 369 9.86 15.62 22.33
CA TRP A 369 10.78 14.81 21.53
C TRP A 369 11.84 14.07 22.35
N THR A 370 12.00 14.39 23.64
CA THR A 370 12.86 13.64 24.58
C THR A 370 12.04 12.79 25.56
N GLN A 371 10.74 12.66 25.33
CA GLN A 371 9.84 11.86 26.18
C GLN A 371 9.20 10.76 25.33
N PRO A 372 8.72 9.67 25.95
CA PRO A 372 7.90 8.69 25.25
C PRO A 372 6.62 9.34 24.72
N ILE A 373 6.33 9.11 23.44
CA ILE A 373 5.10 9.57 22.79
C ILE A 373 4.27 8.33 22.46
N ARG A 374 3.05 8.24 23.00
CA ARG A 374 2.14 7.14 22.65
C ARG A 374 1.89 7.18 21.14
N PHE A 375 1.93 6.02 20.48
CA PHE A 375 1.82 5.84 19.03
C PHE A 375 3.04 6.29 18.21
N PHE A 376 4.16 6.65 18.87
CA PHE A 376 5.49 6.72 18.26
C PHE A 376 6.31 5.51 18.70
N GLY A 377 6.44 4.51 17.83
CA GLY A 377 7.06 3.22 18.08
C GLY A 377 6.25 2.32 19.01
N THR A 378 5.81 2.83 20.17
CA THR A 378 4.92 2.14 21.10
C THR A 378 3.47 2.27 20.63
N HIS A 379 2.83 1.16 20.26
CA HIS A 379 1.48 1.16 19.71
C HIS A 379 0.66 -0.03 20.20
N ASP A 380 -0.34 0.25 21.03
CA ASP A 380 -1.18 -0.74 21.71
C ASP A 380 -2.34 -1.29 20.87
N ARG A 381 -2.47 -0.82 19.62
CA ARG A 381 -3.53 -1.25 18.68
C ARG A 381 -3.03 -1.86 17.37
N LEU A 382 -1.71 -1.99 17.13
CA LEU A 382 -1.22 -2.57 15.88
C LEU A 382 -1.59 -4.05 15.74
N ASP A 383 -1.86 -4.75 16.85
CA ASP A 383 -2.43 -6.11 16.87
C ASP A 383 -3.88 -6.19 16.35
N THR A 384 -4.49 -5.06 16.00
CA THR A 384 -5.81 -5.00 15.36
C THR A 384 -5.75 -4.50 13.93
N LEU A 385 -4.56 -4.16 13.41
CA LEU A 385 -4.35 -3.63 12.08
C LEU A 385 -3.60 -4.67 11.25
N ALA A 386 -4.24 -5.21 10.22
CA ALA A 386 -3.60 -6.09 9.25
C ALA A 386 -3.00 -5.22 8.13
N PRO A 387 -1.68 -4.98 8.10
CA PRO A 387 -1.06 -4.22 7.02
C PRO A 387 -1.17 -4.97 5.70
N MET A 388 -1.41 -4.21 4.63
CA MET A 388 -1.61 -4.76 3.29
C MET A 388 -0.69 -4.14 2.25
N SER A 389 -0.29 -2.87 2.38
CA SER A 389 0.50 -2.21 1.35
C SER A 389 1.43 -1.12 1.89
N PHE A 390 2.55 -0.89 1.19
CA PHE A 390 3.39 0.30 1.37
C PHE A 390 3.12 1.42 0.37
N HIS A 391 2.36 1.12 -0.69
CA HIS A 391 2.01 2.08 -1.73
C HIS A 391 0.49 2.11 -1.94
N PHE A 392 -0.06 3.29 -2.21
CA PHE A 392 -1.47 3.41 -2.57
C PHE A 392 -1.77 2.86 -3.96
N PHE A 393 -0.76 2.78 -4.83
CA PHE A 393 -0.88 2.20 -6.17
C PHE A 393 0.36 1.38 -6.49
N PRO A 394 0.23 0.20 -7.13
CA PRO A 394 1.39 -0.60 -7.52
C PRO A 394 2.31 0.20 -8.45
N PRO A 395 3.62 0.30 -8.17
CA PRO A 395 4.57 1.01 -9.02
C PRO A 395 4.91 0.17 -10.28
N THR A 396 3.90 -0.12 -11.09
CA THR A 396 3.94 -0.95 -12.29
C THR A 396 3.08 -0.32 -13.39
N THR A 397 3.03 -0.93 -14.57
CA THR A 397 2.26 -0.45 -15.73
C THR A 397 0.78 -0.85 -15.71
N VAL A 398 0.27 -1.31 -14.57
CA VAL A 398 -1.14 -1.70 -14.43
C VAL A 398 -2.04 -0.47 -14.41
N GLN A 399 -3.32 -0.69 -14.68
CA GLN A 399 -4.38 0.33 -14.60
C GLN A 399 -5.34 -0.01 -13.47
N SER A 400 -5.85 1.03 -12.77
CA SER A 400 -7.02 0.94 -11.89
C SER A 400 -8.11 1.89 -12.37
N TYR A 401 -9.36 1.60 -12.03
CA TYR A 401 -10.51 2.41 -12.40
C TYR A 401 -11.17 2.99 -11.17
N SER A 402 -10.69 4.15 -10.74
CA SER A 402 -11.46 5.01 -9.85
C SER A 402 -12.08 6.12 -10.68
N SER A 403 -13.38 6.35 -10.50
CA SER A 403 -14.11 7.50 -11.03
C SER A 403 -13.43 8.83 -10.72
N SER A 404 -12.68 8.90 -9.61
CA SER A 404 -11.94 10.10 -9.17
C SER A 404 -10.47 10.14 -9.63
N GLY A 405 -9.99 9.13 -10.37
CA GLY A 405 -8.56 8.97 -10.68
C GLY A 405 -7.69 8.62 -9.47
N SER A 406 -8.31 8.28 -8.35
CA SER A 406 -7.66 7.98 -7.08
C SER A 406 -7.19 6.52 -6.99
N PRO A 407 -6.17 6.24 -6.17
CA PRO A 407 -5.58 4.90 -6.04
C PRO A 407 -6.51 3.87 -5.41
N GLY A 408 -6.46 2.63 -5.92
CA GLY A 408 -7.19 1.48 -5.39
C GLY A 408 -6.34 0.39 -4.74
N PHE A 409 -5.04 0.58 -4.51
CA PHE A 409 -4.07 -0.44 -4.07
C PHE A 409 -3.74 -1.55 -5.08
N TRP A 410 -4.61 -1.82 -6.04
CA TRP A 410 -4.46 -2.84 -7.06
C TRP A 410 -4.37 -2.23 -8.47
N GLY A 411 -4.10 -3.06 -9.45
CA GLY A 411 -4.39 -2.76 -10.85
C GLY A 411 -4.39 -4.01 -11.71
N TRP A 412 -4.87 -3.89 -12.95
CA TRP A 412 -4.80 -4.95 -13.94
C TRP A 412 -4.26 -4.48 -15.29
N LEU A 413 -3.98 -5.44 -16.16
CA LEU A 413 -3.69 -5.27 -17.58
C LEU A 413 -4.41 -6.37 -18.36
N VAL A 414 -5.04 -6.05 -19.49
CA VAL A 414 -5.88 -6.98 -20.25
C VAL A 414 -5.43 -7.04 -21.73
N ASP A 415 -5.38 -8.25 -22.30
CA ASP A 415 -5.26 -8.51 -23.75
C ASP A 415 -6.65 -8.79 -24.35
N PRO A 416 -6.96 -8.31 -25.58
CA PRO A 416 -6.11 -7.49 -26.44
C PRO A 416 -6.11 -6.00 -26.10
N VAL A 417 -7.14 -5.51 -25.41
CA VAL A 417 -7.32 -4.09 -25.11
C VAL A 417 -7.86 -3.95 -23.69
N THR A 418 -7.12 -3.21 -22.86
CA THR A 418 -7.59 -2.79 -21.54
C THR A 418 -8.83 -1.90 -21.68
N PRO A 419 -9.95 -2.20 -21.00
CA PRO A 419 -11.14 -1.37 -21.05
C PRO A 419 -10.82 0.09 -20.70
N GLU A 420 -11.37 1.05 -21.46
CA GLU A 420 -11.17 2.47 -21.16
C GLU A 420 -11.92 2.90 -19.90
N ILE A 421 -13.10 2.31 -19.66
CA ILE A 421 -13.97 2.62 -18.54
C ILE A 421 -14.40 1.32 -17.86
N ALA A 422 -14.28 1.30 -16.53
CA ALA A 422 -14.85 0.29 -15.67
C ALA A 422 -15.19 0.91 -14.30
N VAL A 423 -15.95 0.18 -13.50
CA VAL A 423 -16.23 0.55 -12.11
C VAL A 423 -15.56 -0.47 -11.22
N GLN A 424 -14.74 -0.01 -10.28
CA GLN A 424 -14.15 -0.88 -9.27
C GLN A 424 -14.85 -0.78 -7.92
N ALA A 425 -14.71 -1.84 -7.13
CA ALA A 425 -15.12 -1.91 -5.74
C ALA A 425 -14.12 -2.75 -4.97
N LEU A 426 -13.79 -2.28 -3.77
CA LEU A 426 -12.87 -2.88 -2.83
C LEU A 426 -13.64 -3.22 -1.57
N GLN A 427 -13.46 -4.44 -1.10
CA GLN A 427 -13.97 -4.87 0.19
C GLN A 427 -12.86 -5.55 0.96
N PHE A 428 -12.63 -5.06 2.18
CA PHE A 428 -11.67 -5.63 3.10
C PHE A 428 -12.39 -6.16 4.33
N SER A 429 -11.93 -7.32 4.80
CA SER A 429 -12.28 -7.85 6.11
C SER A 429 -11.05 -8.48 6.74
N VAL A 430 -10.97 -8.41 8.05
CA VAL A 430 -9.93 -9.07 8.83
C VAL A 430 -10.64 -9.94 9.85
N GLY A 431 -10.36 -11.24 9.82
CA GLY A 431 -10.88 -12.21 10.77
C GLY A 431 -9.74 -12.91 11.49
N ASN A 432 -10.03 -13.53 12.63
CA ASN A 432 -9.06 -14.41 13.30
C ASN A 432 -8.76 -15.61 12.39
N THR A 433 -7.49 -15.98 12.25
CA THR A 433 -7.13 -17.17 11.47
C THR A 433 -7.55 -18.43 12.24
N PRO A 434 -8.35 -19.33 11.65
CA PRO A 434 -8.73 -20.57 12.31
C PRO A 434 -7.51 -21.41 12.67
N VAL A 435 -7.41 -21.82 13.93
CA VAL A 435 -6.38 -22.75 14.39
C VAL A 435 -6.97 -24.15 14.41
N ARG A 436 -6.36 -25.11 13.70
CA ARG A 436 -6.79 -26.51 13.76
C ARG A 436 -6.62 -27.05 15.18
N ALA A 437 -7.60 -27.82 15.67
CA ALA A 437 -7.52 -28.46 16.97
C ALA A 437 -6.23 -29.30 17.08
N GLY A 438 -5.41 -29.03 18.11
CA GLY A 438 -4.12 -29.70 18.34
C GLY A 438 -2.89 -28.98 17.79
N GLN A 439 -3.02 -27.99 16.89
CA GLN A 439 -1.90 -27.14 16.50
C GLN A 439 -1.73 -25.97 17.47
N ARG A 440 -0.65 -25.97 18.26
CA ARG A 440 -0.21 -24.74 18.94
C ARG A 440 0.53 -23.88 17.93
N ARG A 441 -0.07 -22.75 17.54
CA ARG A 441 0.66 -21.67 16.87
C ARG A 441 1.43 -20.89 17.92
N THR A 442 2.59 -21.42 18.31
CA THR A 442 3.55 -20.62 19.06
C THR A 442 4.27 -19.75 18.03
N PRO A 443 4.22 -18.41 18.13
CA PRO A 443 5.15 -17.60 17.35
C PRO A 443 6.54 -18.10 17.65
N GLN A 444 7.31 -18.52 16.63
CA GLN A 444 8.69 -18.89 16.88
C GLN A 444 9.42 -17.64 17.39
N PRO A 445 10.00 -17.68 18.60
CA PRO A 445 10.88 -16.60 19.03
C PRO A 445 12.04 -16.56 18.04
N ARG A 446 12.17 -15.42 17.33
CA ARG A 446 13.25 -15.18 16.38
C ARG A 446 14.39 -14.42 17.03
#